data_AF-A0A2V6GW14-F1
#
_entry.id   AF-A0A2V6GW14-F1
#
_cell.length_a   1.000
_cell.length_b   1.000
_cell.length_c   1.000
_cell.angle_alpha   90.00
_cell.angle_beta   90.00
_cell.angle_gamma   90.00
#
_symmetry.space_group_name_H-M   'P 1'
#
loop_
_entity.id
_entity.type
_entity.pdbx_description
1 polymer ?
#
loop_
_entity_poly.entity_id
_entity_poly.type
_entity_poly.pdbx_seq_one_letter_code
_entity_poly.pdbx_strand_id
1 'polypeptide(L)'
;MDTIQLARESACASQVLQQRVESMRIANWHQVTDTNWLKTNLLNTDAPGASQLTNMSETLTLVPYGSTTVGNTQLTRTNGSVAIVSSNSALLGENAVKIIWTVNYTAAPNNRTISRQIVAILAKGGVAKW
;
A
#
# COMPACT_ATOMS: atom_id res chain seq x y z
N MET A 1 -17.08 -17.69 19.51
CA MET A 1 -16.79 -17.87 18.07
C MET A 1 -16.10 -16.63 17.49
N ASP A 2 -16.26 -15.48 18.13
CA ASP A 2 -15.79 -14.16 17.66
C ASP A 2 -14.27 -14.00 17.60
N THR A 3 -13.52 -14.64 18.51
CA THR A 3 -12.04 -14.58 18.50
C THR A 3 -11.44 -15.24 17.26
N ILE A 4 -12.06 -16.31 16.75
CA ILE A 4 -11.60 -17.01 15.54
C ILE A 4 -11.89 -16.14 14.31
N GLN A 5 -13.04 -15.46 14.28
CA GLN A 5 -13.36 -14.52 13.21
C GLN A 5 -12.37 -13.35 13.17
N LEU A 6 -12.08 -12.74 14.32
CA LEU A 6 -11.09 -11.65 14.41
C LEU A 6 -9.70 -12.11 13.94
N ALA A 7 -9.27 -13.31 14.35
CA ALA A 7 -7.98 -13.86 13.93
C ALA A 7 -7.93 -14.07 12.40
N ARG A 8 -9.01 -14.56 11.81
CA ARG A 8 -9.16 -14.72 10.35
C ARG A 8 -9.09 -13.38 9.62
N GLU A 9 -9.87 -12.40 10.05
CA GLU A 9 -9.87 -11.04 9.48
C GLU A 9 -8.47 -10.40 9.56
N SER A 10 -7.80 -10.56 10.70
CA SER A 10 -6.40 -10.15 10.89
C SER A 10 -5.44 -10.82 9.90
N ALA A 11 -5.59 -12.12 9.65
CA ALA A 11 -4.77 -12.85 8.68
C ALA A 11 -5.05 -12.38 7.24
N CYS A 12 -6.31 -12.17 6.88
CA CYS A 12 -6.70 -11.62 5.58
C CYS A 12 -6.11 -10.22 5.35
N ALA A 13 -6.15 -9.34 6.36
CA ALA A 13 -5.53 -8.01 6.27
C ALA A 13 -4.01 -8.09 6.08
N SER A 14 -3.31 -9.03 6.73
CA SER A 14 -1.89 -9.28 6.47
C SER A 14 -1.63 -9.80 5.06
N GLN A 15 -2.48 -10.68 4.55
CA GLN A 15 -2.37 -11.20 3.19
C GLN A 15 -2.50 -10.07 2.16
N VAL A 16 -3.48 -9.17 2.32
CA VAL A 16 -3.64 -7.98 1.48
C VAL A 16 -2.34 -7.17 1.44
N LEU A 17 -1.80 -6.82 2.61
CA LEU A 17 -0.55 -6.04 2.73
C LEU A 17 0.64 -6.74 2.05
N GLN A 18 0.80 -8.04 2.27
CA GLN A 18 1.90 -8.82 1.67
C GLN A 18 1.79 -8.86 0.14
N GLN A 19 0.59 -9.12 -0.40
CA GLN A 19 0.36 -9.18 -1.85
C GLN A 19 0.63 -7.82 -2.52
N ARG A 20 0.22 -6.71 -1.89
CA ARG A 20 0.49 -5.36 -2.41
C ARG A 20 1.97 -5.04 -2.44
N VAL A 21 2.70 -5.34 -1.36
CA VAL A 21 4.16 -5.13 -1.32
C VAL A 21 4.87 -6.03 -2.32
N GLU A 22 4.44 -7.28 -2.50
CA GLU A 22 5.00 -8.19 -3.50
C GLU A 22 4.81 -7.65 -4.92
N SER A 23 3.60 -7.19 -5.23
CA SER A 23 3.26 -6.60 -6.53
C SER A 23 4.12 -5.37 -6.84
N MET A 24 4.50 -4.58 -5.83
CA MET A 24 5.45 -3.48 -6.01
C MET A 24 6.88 -3.97 -6.19
N ARG A 25 7.28 -5.08 -5.56
CA ARG A 25 8.64 -5.62 -5.69
C ARG A 25 8.92 -6.15 -7.09
N ILE A 26 7.90 -6.72 -7.76
CA ILE A 26 8.01 -7.20 -9.14
C ILE A 26 7.87 -6.09 -10.19
N ALA A 27 7.31 -4.93 -9.80
CA ALA A 27 7.17 -3.78 -10.68
C ALA A 27 8.54 -3.09 -10.88
N ASN A 28 8.75 -2.51 -12.05
CA ASN A 28 9.97 -1.75 -12.31
C ASN A 28 9.93 -0.35 -11.66
N TRP A 29 11.07 0.32 -11.60
CA TRP A 29 11.18 1.62 -10.92
C TRP A 29 10.24 2.71 -11.49
N HIS A 30 10.07 2.75 -12.81
CA HIS A 30 9.16 3.69 -13.45
C HIS A 30 7.70 3.41 -13.06
N GLN A 31 7.31 2.15 -12.93
CA GLN A 31 5.98 1.73 -12.52
C GLN A 31 5.71 2.05 -11.04
N VAL A 32 6.68 1.77 -10.17
CA VAL A 32 6.57 2.03 -8.72
C VAL A 32 6.42 3.52 -8.43
N THR A 33 7.05 4.39 -9.21
CA THR A 33 7.04 5.85 -8.99
C THR A 33 5.98 6.59 -9.80
N ASP A 34 5.29 5.92 -10.73
CA ASP A 34 4.21 6.49 -11.54
C ASP A 34 2.85 6.33 -10.86
N THR A 35 2.26 7.46 -10.45
CA THR A 35 0.96 7.49 -9.78
C THR A 35 -0.18 6.91 -10.63
N ASN A 36 -0.18 7.17 -11.94
CA ASN A 36 -1.23 6.67 -12.84
C ASN A 36 -1.09 5.17 -13.07
N TRP A 37 0.15 4.68 -13.17
CA TRP A 37 0.41 3.25 -13.26
C TRP A 37 -0.06 2.53 -12.00
N LEU A 38 0.28 3.05 -10.81
CA LEU A 38 -0.19 2.50 -9.53
C LEU A 38 -1.72 2.47 -9.45
N LYS A 39 -2.39 3.54 -9.88
CA LYS A 39 -3.86 3.59 -9.93
C LYS A 39 -4.45 2.55 -10.89
N THR A 40 -3.92 2.47 -12.10
CA THR A 40 -4.55 1.74 -13.21
C THR A 40 -4.20 0.26 -13.24
N ASN A 41 -3.05 -0.14 -12.66
CA ASN A 41 -2.55 -1.51 -12.73
C ASN A 41 -2.39 -2.17 -11.36
N LEU A 42 -1.99 -1.42 -10.32
CA LEU A 42 -1.75 -1.99 -9.00
C LEU A 42 -3.00 -1.96 -8.12
N LEU A 43 -3.66 -0.81 -8.06
CA LEU A 43 -4.81 -0.56 -7.19
C LEU A 43 -6.15 -0.67 -7.92
N ASN A 44 -6.20 -1.12 -9.17
CA ASN A 44 -7.44 -1.19 -9.97
C ASN A 44 -8.40 -2.29 -9.48
N THR A 45 -7.88 -3.38 -8.95
CA THR A 45 -8.65 -4.52 -8.43
C THR A 45 -8.40 -4.72 -6.94
N ASP A 46 -9.33 -5.40 -6.29
CA ASP A 46 -9.18 -5.81 -4.89
C ASP A 46 -8.05 -6.83 -4.74
N ALA A 47 -7.29 -6.72 -3.66
CA ALA A 47 -6.27 -7.70 -3.32
C ALA A 47 -6.92 -9.00 -2.81
N PRO A 48 -6.26 -10.16 -3.00
CA PRO A 48 -6.68 -11.40 -2.36
C PRO A 48 -6.83 -11.22 -0.84
N GLY A 49 -7.97 -11.65 -0.29
CA GLY A 49 -8.31 -11.49 1.13
C GLY A 49 -9.17 -10.27 1.45
N ALA A 50 -9.27 -9.28 0.56
CA ALA A 50 -10.09 -8.09 0.78
C ALA A 50 -11.59 -8.38 0.95
N SER A 51 -12.11 -9.41 0.26
CA SER A 51 -13.53 -9.81 0.34
C SER A 51 -13.96 -10.31 1.71
N GLN A 52 -13.00 -10.66 2.58
CA GLN A 52 -13.26 -11.08 3.96
C GLN A 52 -13.25 -9.91 4.95
N LEU A 53 -12.96 -8.69 4.49
CA LEU A 53 -12.79 -7.50 5.30
C LEU A 53 -13.94 -6.53 5.06
N THR A 54 -14.68 -6.21 6.11
CA THR A 54 -15.82 -5.28 6.02
C THR A 54 -15.32 -3.84 5.96
N ASN A 55 -15.89 -3.02 5.07
CA ASN A 55 -15.55 -1.60 4.88
C ASN A 55 -14.03 -1.36 4.72
N MET A 56 -13.36 -2.21 3.94
CA MET A 56 -11.93 -2.11 3.73
C MET A 56 -11.56 -0.83 2.95
N SER A 57 -10.52 -0.15 3.43
CA SER A 57 -9.81 0.90 2.68
C SER A 57 -8.31 0.66 2.74
N GLU A 58 -7.61 1.04 1.67
CA GLU A 58 -6.16 0.96 1.58
C GLU A 58 -5.58 2.37 1.34
N THR A 59 -4.50 2.70 2.02
CA THR A 59 -3.73 3.92 1.78
C THR A 59 -2.30 3.54 1.46
N LEU A 60 -1.87 3.85 0.24
CA LEU A 60 -0.50 3.72 -0.22
C LEU A 60 0.17 5.09 -0.14
N THR A 61 1.27 5.20 0.59
CA THR A 61 2.12 6.40 0.64
C THR A 61 3.55 6.03 0.27
N LEU A 62 4.09 6.72 -0.74
CA LEU A 62 5.47 6.63 -1.18
C LEU A 62 6.19 7.89 -0.74
N VAL A 63 7.19 7.74 0.10
CA VAL A 63 8.05 8.81 0.59
C VAL A 63 9.45 8.57 0.06
N PRO A 64 10.16 9.59 -0.45
CA PRO A 64 11.55 9.37 -0.83
C PRO A 64 12.38 8.94 0.39
N TYR A 65 13.35 8.07 0.18
CA TYR A 65 14.22 7.59 1.24
C TYR A 65 15.55 8.35 1.21
N GLY A 66 15.69 9.32 2.11
CA GLY A 66 16.91 10.13 2.27
C GLY A 66 16.82 11.56 1.72
N SER A 67 15.85 11.85 0.85
CA SER A 67 15.57 13.19 0.34
C SER A 67 14.54 13.92 1.21
N THR A 68 14.76 15.21 1.46
CA THR A 68 13.84 16.09 2.20
C THR A 68 13.17 17.14 1.31
N THR A 69 13.60 17.24 0.04
CA THR A 69 13.09 18.23 -0.93
C THR A 69 12.03 17.64 -1.86
N VAL A 70 11.99 16.30 -2.00
CA VAL A 70 10.98 15.60 -2.79
C VAL A 70 9.78 15.25 -1.90
N GLY A 71 8.58 15.71 -2.29
CA GLY A 71 7.32 15.36 -1.64
C GLY A 71 6.88 13.89 -1.87
N ASN A 72 5.80 13.48 -1.21
CA ASN A 72 5.26 12.12 -1.31
C ASN A 72 4.32 11.92 -2.52
N THR A 73 4.06 10.66 -2.84
CA THR A 73 2.89 10.25 -3.63
C THR A 73 1.97 9.45 -2.73
N GLN A 74 0.67 9.74 -2.74
CA GLN A 74 -0.31 9.06 -1.91
C GLN A 74 -1.56 8.72 -2.71
N LEU A 75 -1.99 7.47 -2.60
CA LEU A 75 -3.23 6.96 -3.17
C LEU A 75 -4.08 6.32 -2.08
N THR A 76 -5.39 6.46 -2.21
CA THR A 76 -6.37 5.78 -1.36
C THR A 76 -7.29 4.94 -2.22
N ARG A 77 -7.51 3.69 -1.83
CA ARG A 77 -8.52 2.79 -2.41
C ARG A 77 -9.63 2.60 -1.39
N THR A 78 -10.87 2.83 -1.80
CA THR A 78 -12.06 2.60 -0.97
C THR A 78 -13.21 2.20 -1.87
N ASN A 79 -13.93 1.13 -1.51
CA ASN A 79 -15.11 0.64 -2.24
C ASN A 79 -14.87 0.48 -3.75
N GLY A 80 -13.75 -0.13 -4.13
CA GLY A 80 -13.41 -0.37 -5.54
C GLY A 80 -12.87 0.84 -6.31
N SER A 81 -12.91 2.04 -5.73
CA SER A 81 -12.44 3.28 -6.35
C SER A 81 -11.09 3.72 -5.78
N VAL A 82 -10.25 4.32 -6.63
CA VAL A 82 -8.92 4.82 -6.27
C VAL A 82 -8.85 6.32 -6.48
N ALA A 83 -8.54 7.05 -5.41
CA ALA A 83 -8.28 8.48 -5.42
C ALA A 83 -6.79 8.77 -5.25
N ILE A 84 -6.28 9.70 -6.05
CA ILE A 84 -4.92 10.24 -5.91
C ILE A 84 -5.03 11.40 -4.92
N VAL A 85 -4.37 11.27 -3.77
CA VAL A 85 -4.35 12.30 -2.72
C VAL A 85 -3.18 13.26 -2.94
N SER A 86 -2.02 12.72 -3.30
CA SER A 86 -0.86 13.48 -3.75
C SER A 86 -0.13 12.72 -4.84
N SER A 87 0.49 13.44 -5.77
CA SER A 87 1.32 12.87 -6.83
C SER A 87 2.58 13.70 -6.95
N ASN A 88 3.72 13.02 -6.94
CA ASN A 88 5.00 13.66 -7.14
C ASN A 88 5.85 12.84 -8.11
N SER A 89 5.95 13.35 -9.35
CA SER A 89 6.75 12.74 -10.41
C SER A 89 8.26 12.78 -10.14
N ALA A 90 8.74 13.65 -9.23
CA ALA A 90 10.15 13.72 -8.86
C ALA A 90 10.64 12.46 -8.12
N LEU A 91 9.73 11.61 -7.60
CA LEU A 91 10.09 10.31 -7.02
C LEU A 91 10.85 9.40 -8.00
N LEU A 92 10.64 9.57 -9.31
CA LEU A 92 11.37 8.80 -10.32
C LEU A 92 12.89 9.03 -10.27
N GLY A 93 13.32 10.22 -9.86
CA GLY A 93 14.73 10.60 -9.73
C GLY A 93 15.41 10.06 -8.48
N GLU A 94 14.65 9.56 -7.51
CA GLU A 94 15.18 9.07 -6.24
C GLU A 94 15.83 7.69 -6.37
N ASN A 95 16.74 7.37 -5.44
CA ASN A 95 17.43 6.07 -5.42
C ASN A 95 16.66 5.01 -4.63
N ALA A 96 15.79 5.43 -3.71
CA ALA A 96 14.95 4.54 -2.92
C ALA A 96 13.70 5.27 -2.44
N VAL A 97 12.62 4.51 -2.24
CA VAL A 97 11.37 4.98 -1.67
C VAL A 97 10.98 4.12 -0.48
N LYS A 98 10.55 4.78 0.59
CA LYS A 98 9.84 4.16 1.70
C LYS A 98 8.37 4.07 1.33
N ILE A 99 7.88 2.85 1.20
CA ILE A 99 6.48 2.54 0.99
C ILE A 99 5.84 2.29 2.35
N ILE A 100 4.79 3.02 2.63
CA ILE A 100 3.92 2.85 3.78
C ILE A 100 2.56 2.45 3.24
N TRP A 101 2.14 1.23 3.51
CA TRP A 101 0.85 0.72 3.09
C TRP A 101 0.00 0.44 4.31
N THR A 102 -1.16 1.09 4.40
CA THR A 102 -2.08 0.96 5.52
C THR A 102 -3.40 0.38 5.03
N VAL A 103 -3.92 -0.62 5.71
CA VAL A 103 -5.26 -1.18 5.48
C VAL A 103 -6.10 -0.89 6.71
N ASN A 104 -7.27 -0.28 6.51
CA ASN A 104 -8.27 -0.12 7.55
C ASN A 104 -9.48 -0.99 7.22
N TYR A 105 -10.05 -1.64 8.22
CA TYR A 105 -11.24 -2.47 8.07
C TYR A 105 -12.06 -2.47 9.37
N THR A 106 -13.33 -2.81 9.26
CA THR A 106 -14.24 -3.01 10.39
C THR A 106 -14.19 -4.48 10.79
N ALA A 107 -13.86 -4.76 12.05
CA ALA A 107 -13.67 -6.12 12.55
C ALA A 107 -14.71 -6.52 13.60
N ALA A 108 -14.98 -7.81 13.68
CA ALA A 108 -15.75 -8.41 14.77
C ALA A 108 -14.88 -8.71 16.01
N PRO A 109 -15.47 -8.87 17.21
CA PRO A 109 -16.80 -8.42 17.60
C PRO A 109 -16.79 -6.90 17.86
N ASN A 110 -17.95 -6.23 17.71
CA ASN A 110 -18.19 -4.80 17.99
C ASN A 110 -17.90 -3.79 16.86
N ASN A 111 -17.73 -4.22 15.61
CA ASN A 111 -17.54 -3.33 14.46
C ASN A 111 -16.43 -2.30 14.69
N ARG A 112 -15.34 -2.72 15.33
CA ARG A 112 -14.25 -1.81 15.65
C ARG A 112 -13.41 -1.60 14.41
N THR A 113 -13.05 -0.36 14.12
CA THR A 113 -12.08 -0.08 13.07
C THR A 113 -10.70 -0.55 13.53
N ILE A 114 -10.08 -1.41 12.72
CA ILE A 114 -8.72 -1.88 12.90
C ILE A 114 -7.87 -1.34 11.76
N SER A 115 -6.70 -0.82 12.11
CA SER A 115 -5.67 -0.41 11.15
C SER A 115 -4.50 -1.37 11.21
N ARG A 116 -3.99 -1.78 10.05
CA ARG A 116 -2.75 -2.53 9.91
C ARG A 116 -1.86 -1.85 8.89
N GLN A 117 -0.57 -1.87 9.15
CA GLN A 117 0.40 -1.22 8.29
C GLN A 117 1.59 -2.13 8.02
N ILE A 118 2.10 -2.06 6.79
CA ILE A 118 3.42 -2.57 6.44
C ILE A 118 4.26 -1.42 5.90
N VAL A 119 5.54 -1.44 6.25
CA VAL A 119 6.53 -0.49 5.74
C VAL A 119 7.62 -1.28 5.04
N ALA A 120 7.95 -0.89 3.82
CA ALA A 120 9.02 -1.48 3.04
C ALA A 120 9.87 -0.37 2.42
N ILE A 121 11.15 -0.66 2.16
CA ILE A 121 12.01 0.21 1.36
C ILE A 121 12.25 -0.50 0.05
N LEU A 122 11.89 0.15 -1.06
CA LEU A 122 12.24 -0.32 -2.40
C LEU A 122 13.33 0.58 -2.96
N ALA A 123 14.38 -0.06 -3.45
CA ALA A 123 15.56 0.56 -3.97
C ALA A 123 15.57 0.45 -5.51
N LYS A 124 15.95 1.52 -6.20
CA LYS A 124 16.23 1.51 -7.63
C LYS A 124 17.42 0.56 -7.85
N GLY A 125 17.22 -0.56 -8.56
CA GLY A 125 18.20 -1.66 -8.63
C GLY A 125 19.65 -1.17 -8.72
N GLY A 126 20.53 -1.71 -7.86
CA GLY A 126 21.94 -1.29 -7.78
C GLY A 126 22.24 -0.13 -6.82
N VAL A 127 21.51 0.01 -5.71
CA VAL A 127 21.90 0.96 -4.63
C VAL A 127 23.16 0.44 -3.92
N ALA A 128 24.33 0.72 -4.50
CA ALA A 128 25.56 0.77 -3.72
C ALA A 128 25.43 1.95 -2.77
N LYS A 129 25.48 1.67 -1.45
CA LYS A 129 25.68 2.71 -0.45
C LYS A 129 27.00 3.42 -0.79
N TRP A 130 26.96 4.74 -0.88
CA TRP A 130 28.15 5.57 -0.78
C TRP A 130 28.76 5.46 0.62
#